data_AF-A0A8J5K1R7-F1
#
_entry.id   AF-A0A8J5K1R7-F1
#
_cell.length_a   1.000
_cell.length_b   1.000
_cell.length_c   1.000
_cell.angle_alpha   90.00
_cell.angle_beta   90.00
_cell.angle_gamma   90.00
#
_symmetry.space_group_name_H-M   'P 1'
#
loop_
_entity.id
_entity.type
_entity.pdbx_description
1 polymer ?
#
loop_
_entity_poly.entity_id
_entity_poly.type
_entity_poly.pdbx_seq_one_letter_code
_entity_poly.pdbx_strand_id
1 'polypeptide(L)'
;MLKPGGSRTFQEYSTAVFIPYIESQLEYRSRLDLVWDCYLKSGSLEATDTANLAPCNHEEADTRMMVHAADALECGKNRRYIAAHQIAKALGPEKSRALPVFHAITGCDTASAFAGHSKKAAWATWNAFPEVTTAFLSLASTPSELPDGVLSTLERFIVLLYDRTST
;
A
#
# COMPACT_ATOMS: atom_id res chain seq x y z
N MET A 1 1.62 4.42 -22.23
CA MET A 1 1.32 2.96 -22.20
C MET A 1 1.72 2.36 -23.55
N LEU A 2 2.45 1.24 -23.55
CA LEU A 2 2.80 0.55 -24.79
C LEU A 2 1.53 -0.01 -25.42
N LYS A 3 1.23 0.38 -26.66
CA LYS A 3 0.02 -0.09 -27.32
C LYS A 3 0.23 -1.55 -27.75
N PRO A 4 -0.69 -2.47 -27.44
CA PRO A 4 -0.54 -3.88 -27.79
C PRO A 4 -0.63 -4.18 -29.29
N GLY A 5 -1.06 -3.19 -30.08
CA GLY A 5 -1.20 -3.34 -31.53
C GLY A 5 -2.23 -4.42 -31.87
N GLY A 6 -1.81 -5.40 -32.67
CA GLY A 6 -2.65 -6.53 -33.08
C GLY A 6 -2.59 -7.77 -32.17
N SER A 7 -1.86 -7.70 -31.04
CA SER A 7 -1.67 -8.85 -30.14
C SER A 7 -2.99 -9.27 -29.50
N ARG A 8 -3.32 -10.57 -29.55
CA ARG A 8 -4.57 -11.14 -28.99
C ARG A 8 -4.35 -11.91 -27.69
N THR A 9 -3.11 -12.26 -27.39
CA THR A 9 -2.74 -12.95 -26.14
C THR A 9 -1.64 -12.17 -25.41
N PHE A 10 -1.51 -12.40 -24.10
CA PHE A 10 -0.42 -11.81 -23.32
C PHE A 10 0.96 -12.29 -23.82
N GLN A 11 1.07 -13.55 -24.25
CA GLN A 11 2.32 -14.08 -24.80
C GLN A 11 2.73 -13.33 -26.09
N GLU A 12 1.78 -13.08 -26.99
CA GLU A 12 2.00 -12.29 -28.21
C GLU A 12 2.40 -10.86 -27.88
N TYR A 13 1.68 -10.20 -26.97
CA TYR A 13 1.99 -8.84 -26.54
C TYR A 13 3.37 -8.74 -25.86
N SER A 14 3.68 -9.71 -25.01
CA SER A 14 4.94 -9.80 -24.29
C SER A 14 6.11 -9.87 -25.27
N THR A 15 6.00 -10.78 -26.23
CA THR A 15 7.05 -11.03 -27.23
C THR A 15 7.18 -9.87 -28.22
N ALA A 16 6.05 -9.34 -28.71
CA ALA A 16 6.04 -8.36 -29.80
C ALA A 16 6.29 -6.91 -29.34
N VAL A 17 5.97 -6.58 -28.09
CA VAL A 17 5.95 -5.19 -27.62
C VAL A 17 6.70 -5.03 -26.29
N PHE A 18 6.37 -5.84 -25.29
CA PHE A 18 6.83 -5.60 -23.93
C PHE A 18 8.32 -5.91 -23.72
N ILE A 19 8.79 -7.09 -24.15
CA ILE A 19 10.19 -7.52 -24.02
C ILE A 19 11.12 -6.61 -24.84
N PRO A 20 10.86 -6.33 -26.13
CA PRO A 20 11.74 -5.43 -26.91
C PRO A 20 11.83 -4.02 -26.32
N TYR A 21 10.73 -3.52 -25.73
CA TYR A 21 10.76 -2.25 -25.03
C TYR A 21 11.68 -2.32 -23.80
N ILE A 22 11.53 -3.33 -22.94
CA ILE A 22 12.38 -3.50 -21.76
C ILE A 22 13.86 -3.60 -22.16
N GLU A 23 14.17 -4.39 -23.19
CA GLU A 23 15.54 -4.53 -23.71
C GLU A 23 16.11 -3.18 -24.16
N SER A 24 15.32 -2.36 -24.87
CA SER A 24 15.74 -1.01 -25.27
C SER A 24 16.00 -0.09 -24.07
N GLN A 25 15.24 -0.24 -22.97
CA GLN A 25 15.44 0.55 -21.75
C GLN A 25 16.70 0.10 -20.99
N LEU A 26 17.02 -1.20 -21.04
CA LEU A 26 18.20 -1.78 -20.41
C LEU A 26 19.52 -1.38 -21.10
N GLU A 27 19.50 -0.91 -22.35
CA GLU A 27 20.68 -0.33 -23.00
C GLU A 27 21.22 0.89 -22.22
N TYR A 28 20.35 1.63 -21.53
CA TYR A 28 20.69 2.86 -20.80
C TYR A 28 20.56 2.70 -19.28
N ARG A 29 20.18 1.51 -18.79
CA ARG A 29 19.86 1.23 -17.39
C ARG A 29 20.43 -0.12 -17.00
N SER A 30 21.26 -0.15 -15.96
CA SER A 30 21.93 -1.37 -15.51
C SER A 30 21.08 -2.28 -14.61
N ARG A 31 19.81 -1.93 -14.34
CA ARG A 31 18.95 -2.67 -13.40
C ARG A 31 17.47 -2.52 -13.76
N LEU A 32 16.77 -3.65 -13.76
CA LEU A 32 15.31 -3.77 -13.91
C LEU A 32 14.75 -4.49 -12.67
N ASP A 33 13.81 -3.87 -11.99
CA ASP A 33 13.05 -4.51 -10.91
C ASP A 33 11.64 -4.83 -11.44
N LEU A 34 11.27 -6.11 -11.47
CA LEU A 34 9.94 -6.57 -11.87
C LEU A 34 9.11 -6.87 -10.61
N VAL A 35 7.97 -6.20 -10.48
CA VAL A 35 7.02 -6.44 -9.38
C VAL A 35 5.83 -7.18 -9.97
N TRP A 36 5.65 -8.44 -9.58
CA TRP A 36 4.43 -9.19 -9.82
C TRP A 36 3.54 -9.10 -8.60
N ASP A 37 2.27 -8.75 -8.79
CA ASP A 37 1.25 -8.87 -7.76
C ASP A 37 0.44 -10.16 -7.98
N CYS A 38 0.01 -10.79 -6.88
CA CYS A 38 -0.82 -11.99 -6.87
C CYS A 38 -2.11 -11.67 -6.12
N TYR A 39 -3.15 -11.28 -6.86
CA TYR A 39 -4.47 -11.07 -6.29
C TYR A 39 -5.11 -12.42 -5.91
N LEU A 40 -5.23 -12.68 -4.61
CA LEU A 40 -5.93 -13.85 -4.09
C LEU A 40 -7.43 -13.72 -4.40
N LYS A 41 -7.98 -14.70 -5.12
CA LYS A 41 -9.41 -14.76 -5.46
C LYS A 41 -10.35 -14.73 -4.25
N SER A 42 -9.86 -15.06 -3.05
CA SER A 42 -10.66 -15.15 -1.83
C SER A 42 -10.55 -13.94 -0.89
N GLY A 43 -9.91 -12.84 -1.33
CA GLY A 43 -9.74 -11.63 -0.52
C GLY A 43 -10.37 -10.38 -1.13
N SER A 44 -11.17 -10.50 -2.19
CA SER A 44 -11.82 -9.33 -2.78
C SER A 44 -12.84 -8.76 -1.79
N LEU A 45 -12.69 -7.48 -1.46
CA LEU A 45 -13.61 -6.65 -0.68
C LEU A 45 -14.95 -6.42 -1.41
N GLU A 46 -15.46 -7.43 -2.11
CA GLU A 46 -16.76 -7.45 -2.77
C GLU A 46 -17.86 -7.80 -1.75
N ALA A 47 -18.04 -6.94 -0.74
CA ALA A 47 -19.24 -6.95 0.10
C ALA A 47 -19.35 -5.64 0.89
N THR A 48 -19.51 -4.51 0.21
CA THR A 48 -20.23 -3.39 0.82
C THR A 48 -20.90 -2.58 -0.28
N ASP A 49 -22.21 -2.37 -0.12
CA ASP A 49 -23.12 -1.73 -1.05
C ASP A 49 -22.58 -0.40 -1.60
N THR A 50 -22.08 -0.42 -2.85
CA THR A 50 -21.49 0.72 -3.56
C THR A 50 -22.51 1.50 -4.38
N ALA A 51 -23.82 1.44 -4.06
CA ALA A 51 -24.88 2.01 -4.89
C ALA A 51 -24.75 3.52 -5.23
N ASN A 52 -23.90 4.28 -4.53
CA ASN A 52 -23.65 5.70 -4.79
C ASN A 52 -22.18 6.07 -5.09
N LEU A 53 -21.28 5.10 -5.23
CA LEU A 53 -19.93 5.36 -5.70
C LEU A 53 -19.87 4.97 -7.18
N ALA A 54 -19.57 5.93 -8.04
CA ALA A 54 -19.26 5.63 -9.44
C ALA A 54 -18.20 4.51 -9.46
N PRO A 55 -18.38 3.42 -10.25
CA PRO A 55 -17.45 2.32 -10.24
C PRO A 55 -16.09 2.80 -10.73
N CYS A 56 -15.13 2.90 -9.81
CA CYS A 56 -13.73 3.07 -10.16
C CYS A 56 -13.25 1.69 -10.62
N ASN A 57 -13.07 1.52 -11.93
CA ASN A 57 -12.57 0.27 -12.48
C ASN A 57 -11.08 0.13 -12.12
N HIS A 58 -10.70 -1.07 -11.68
CA HIS A 58 -9.36 -1.41 -11.18
C HIS A 58 -8.22 -1.00 -12.15
N GLU A 59 -8.51 -0.95 -13.45
CA GLU A 59 -7.58 -0.52 -14.50
C GLU A 59 -7.05 0.92 -14.31
N GLU A 60 -7.82 1.85 -13.72
CA GLU A 60 -7.40 3.25 -13.61
C GLU A 60 -6.29 3.45 -12.57
N ALA A 61 -6.29 2.65 -11.49
CA ALA A 61 -5.26 2.69 -10.44
C ALA A 61 -3.93 2.08 -10.92
N ASP A 62 -4.00 0.93 -11.61
CA ASP A 62 -2.83 0.23 -12.15
C ASP A 62 -2.15 1.03 -13.28
N THR A 63 -2.95 1.70 -14.10
CA THR A 63 -2.46 2.57 -15.17
C THR A 63 -1.76 3.82 -14.60
N ARG A 64 -2.25 4.35 -13.48
CA ARG A 64 -1.62 5.50 -12.79
C ARG A 64 -0.30 5.14 -12.13
N MET A 65 -0.13 3.91 -11.63
CA MET A 65 1.14 3.46 -11.08
C MET A 65 2.26 3.50 -12.13
N MET A 66 1.99 3.06 -13.37
CA MET A 66 2.96 3.14 -14.46
C MET A 66 3.20 4.58 -14.95
N VAL A 67 2.19 5.45 -14.91
CA VAL A 67 2.36 6.88 -15.23
C VAL A 67 3.25 7.57 -14.19
N HIS A 68 3.05 7.29 -12.89
CA HIS A 68 3.94 7.80 -11.84
C HIS A 68 5.35 7.20 -11.92
N ALA A 69 5.49 5.93 -12.33
CA ALA A 69 6.78 5.31 -12.56
C ALA A 69 7.51 5.91 -13.78
N ALA A 70 6.80 6.17 -14.89
CA ALA A 70 7.33 6.81 -16.08
C ALA A 70 7.72 8.29 -15.82
N ASP A 71 6.86 9.05 -15.16
CA ASP A 71 7.15 10.43 -14.75
C ASP A 71 8.33 10.50 -13.75
N ALA A 72 8.43 9.54 -12.83
CA ALA A 72 9.60 9.39 -11.94
C ALA A 72 10.87 8.96 -12.69
N LEU A 73 10.75 8.32 -13.85
CA LEU A 73 11.88 7.93 -14.70
C LEU A 73 12.38 9.09 -15.57
N GLU A 74 11.46 9.92 -16.06
CA GLU A 74 11.68 11.05 -17.00
C GLU A 74 12.07 12.36 -16.29
N CYS A 75 11.53 12.64 -15.11
CA CYS A 75 11.95 13.79 -14.32
C CYS A 75 13.31 13.53 -13.66
N GLY A 76 14.37 14.22 -14.10
CA GLY A 76 15.75 14.18 -13.59
C GLY A 76 15.96 14.66 -12.14
N LYS A 77 15.05 14.34 -11.22
CA LYS A 77 15.17 14.62 -9.78
C LYS A 77 16.04 13.55 -9.11
N ASN A 78 16.72 13.94 -8.03
CA ASN A 78 17.51 13.05 -7.18
C ASN A 78 16.68 11.83 -6.74
N ARG A 79 16.90 10.68 -7.40
CA ARG A 79 16.23 9.44 -7.09
C ARG A 79 16.89 8.81 -5.87
N ARG A 80 16.13 8.65 -4.79
CA ARG A 80 16.55 7.90 -3.61
C ARG A 80 16.03 6.47 -3.73
N TYR A 81 16.94 5.51 -3.88
CA TYR A 81 16.59 4.11 -3.76
C TYR A 81 16.27 3.78 -2.30
N ILE A 82 15.09 3.21 -2.04
CA ILE A 82 14.68 2.77 -0.71
C ILE A 82 14.31 1.29 -0.81
N ALA A 83 15.21 0.43 -0.33
CA ALA A 83 15.00 -1.00 -0.30
C ALA A 83 13.89 -1.37 0.71
N ALA A 84 12.76 -1.87 0.21
CA ALA A 84 11.65 -2.32 1.05
C ALA A 84 12.09 -3.38 2.08
N HIS A 85 12.98 -4.30 1.69
CA HIS A 85 13.53 -5.31 2.60
C HIS A 85 14.37 -4.71 3.73
N GLN A 86 15.07 -3.58 3.50
CA GLN A 86 15.79 -2.87 4.56
C GLN A 86 14.82 -2.17 5.52
N ILE A 87 13.72 -1.62 4.99
CA ILE A 87 12.66 -1.06 5.83
C ILE A 87 12.04 -2.16 6.68
N ALA A 88 11.64 -3.30 6.09
CA ALA A 88 11.07 -4.43 6.81
C ALA A 88 12.03 -4.95 7.90
N LYS A 89 13.31 -5.07 7.57
CA LYS A 89 14.36 -5.45 8.54
C LYS A 89 14.47 -4.45 9.69
N ALA A 90 14.42 -3.15 9.41
CA ALA A 90 14.52 -2.10 10.42
C ALA A 90 13.25 -1.99 11.29
N LEU A 91 12.07 -2.24 10.73
CA LEU A 91 10.80 -2.23 11.44
C LEU A 91 10.61 -3.46 12.32
N GLY A 92 11.17 -4.60 11.91
CA GLY A 92 10.93 -5.88 12.55
C GLY A 92 9.60 -6.52 12.14
N PRO A 93 9.43 -7.82 12.42
CA PRO A 93 8.34 -8.64 11.88
C PRO A 93 6.96 -8.16 12.34
N GLU A 94 6.83 -7.74 13.60
CA GLU A 94 5.55 -7.32 14.17
C GLU A 94 5.03 -6.02 13.57
N LYS A 95 5.85 -4.95 13.58
CA LYS A 95 5.47 -3.68 12.96
C LYS A 95 5.20 -3.85 11.47
N SER A 96 6.03 -4.62 10.76
CA SER A 96 5.78 -4.89 9.33
C SER A 96 4.43 -5.56 9.09
N ARG A 97 4.02 -6.53 9.91
CA ARG A 97 2.70 -7.18 9.82
C ARG A 97 1.55 -6.28 10.24
N ALA A 98 1.79 -5.33 11.15
CA ALA A 98 0.78 -4.39 11.62
C ALA A 98 0.55 -3.19 10.68
N LEU A 99 1.45 -2.92 9.74
CA LEU A 99 1.37 -1.79 8.81
C LEU A 99 0.06 -1.70 8.01
N PRO A 100 -0.54 -2.79 7.49
CA PRO A 100 -1.80 -2.71 6.74
C PRO A 100 -2.96 -2.20 7.61
N VAL A 101 -3.05 -2.65 8.86
CA VAL A 101 -4.09 -2.19 9.81
C VAL A 101 -3.84 -0.74 10.20
N PHE A 102 -2.59 -0.36 10.46
CA PHE A 102 -2.23 1.04 10.70
C PHE A 102 -2.61 1.93 9.51
N HIS A 103 -2.36 1.48 8.28
CA HIS A 103 -2.73 2.21 7.07
C HIS A 103 -4.25 2.39 6.94
N ALA A 104 -5.02 1.33 7.17
CA ALA A 104 -6.48 1.37 7.13
C ALA A 104 -7.07 2.32 8.20
N ILE A 105 -6.61 2.21 9.45
CA ILE A 105 -7.16 2.99 10.58
C ILE A 105 -6.79 4.48 10.47
N THR A 106 -5.60 4.80 9.98
CA THR A 106 -5.13 6.20 9.87
C THR A 106 -5.55 6.90 8.58
N GLY A 107 -6.36 6.22 7.76
CA GLY A 107 -6.87 6.66 6.47
C GLY A 107 -6.10 6.04 5.30
N CYS A 108 -6.79 5.22 4.51
CA CYS A 108 -6.34 4.69 3.23
C CYS A 108 -7.12 5.35 2.07
N ASP A 109 -6.97 4.87 0.84
CA ASP A 109 -7.69 5.45 -0.31
C ASP A 109 -9.21 5.32 -0.18
N THR A 110 -9.71 4.35 0.60
CA THR A 110 -11.13 4.08 0.83
C THR A 110 -11.63 4.51 2.22
N ALA A 111 -10.74 4.98 3.11
CA ALA A 111 -11.10 5.37 4.47
C ALA A 111 -10.64 6.80 4.78
N SER A 112 -11.51 7.59 5.40
CA SER A 112 -11.18 8.96 5.82
C SER A 112 -9.97 9.00 6.76
N ALA A 113 -9.18 10.07 6.64
CA ALA A 113 -8.09 10.35 7.56
C ALA A 113 -8.59 11.10 8.81
N PHE A 114 -7.84 10.99 9.91
CA PHE A 114 -8.09 11.77 11.13
C PHE A 114 -7.87 13.27 10.88
N ALA A 115 -8.90 14.09 11.11
CA ALA A 115 -8.85 15.53 10.89
C ALA A 115 -7.71 16.18 11.69
N GLY A 116 -6.86 16.98 11.03
CA GLY A 116 -5.72 17.65 11.65
C GLY A 116 -4.48 16.77 11.88
N HIS A 117 -4.53 15.47 11.56
CA HIS A 117 -3.42 14.54 11.81
C HIS A 117 -2.95 13.84 10.54
N SER A 118 -1.63 13.79 10.36
CA SER A 118 -1.00 13.05 9.26
C SER A 118 -0.59 11.64 9.70
N LYS A 119 -0.32 10.74 8.74
CA LYS A 119 0.30 9.44 9.02
C LYS A 119 1.63 9.56 9.77
N LYS A 120 2.37 10.67 9.61
CA LYS A 120 3.58 10.97 10.39
C LYS A 120 3.26 11.21 11.87
N ALA A 121 2.17 11.92 12.17
CA ALA A 121 1.71 12.13 13.54
C ALA A 121 1.25 10.80 14.17
N ALA A 122 0.45 10.02 13.43
CA ALA A 122 0.00 8.69 13.88
C ALA A 122 1.17 7.71 14.07
N TRP A 123 2.19 7.76 13.22
CA TRP A 123 3.41 6.98 13.38
C TRP A 123 4.17 7.35 14.65
N ALA A 124 4.28 8.65 14.95
CA ALA A 124 4.90 9.11 16.19
C ALA A 124 4.11 8.63 17.41
N THR A 125 2.77 8.67 17.36
CA THR A 125 1.90 8.11 18.41
C THR A 125 2.12 6.62 18.59
N TRP A 126 2.23 5.84 17.51
CA TRP A 126 2.52 4.41 17.60
C TRP A 126 3.89 4.13 18.22
N ASN A 127 4.91 4.94 17.94
CA ASN A 127 6.21 4.79 18.60
C ASN A 127 6.15 5.13 20.10
N ALA A 128 5.24 6.01 20.52
CA ALA A 128 5.04 6.39 21.92
C ALA A 128 4.10 5.43 22.68
N PHE A 129 3.27 4.65 21.98
CA PHE A 129 2.34 3.67 22.52
C PHE A 129 2.49 2.33 21.79
N PRO A 130 3.60 1.59 22.03
CA PRO A 130 3.90 0.35 21.32
C PRO A 130 2.88 -0.78 21.58
N GLU A 131 2.11 -0.70 22.68
CA GLU A 131 1.09 -1.68 23.07
C GLU A 131 0.02 -1.85 21.99
N VAL A 132 -0.29 -0.80 21.21
CA VAL A 132 -1.23 -0.87 20.09
C VAL A 132 -0.81 -1.86 19.00
N THR A 133 0.47 -2.25 18.96
CA THR A 133 0.97 -3.26 18.01
C THR A 133 0.23 -4.59 18.16
N THR A 134 -0.11 -4.99 19.38
CA THR A 134 -0.84 -6.25 19.61
C THR A 134 -2.26 -6.17 19.04
N ALA A 135 -2.95 -5.04 19.25
CA ALA A 135 -4.26 -4.78 18.67
C ALA A 135 -4.22 -4.79 17.13
N PHE A 136 -3.21 -4.15 16.53
CA PHE A 136 -3.02 -4.19 15.07
C PHE A 136 -2.74 -5.60 14.56
N LEU A 137 -1.91 -6.39 15.25
CA LEU A 137 -1.61 -7.77 14.87
C LEU A 137 -2.84 -8.68 14.98
N SER A 138 -3.65 -8.51 16.04
CA SER A 138 -4.91 -9.23 16.20
C SER A 138 -5.84 -8.96 15.02
N LEU A 139 -6.03 -7.70 14.65
CA LEU A 139 -6.82 -7.33 13.48
C LEU A 139 -6.24 -7.83 12.15
N ALA A 140 -4.90 -7.81 12.01
CA ALA A 140 -4.22 -8.29 10.81
C ALA A 140 -4.40 -9.80 10.58
N SER A 141 -4.77 -10.55 11.62
CA SER A 141 -5.11 -11.98 11.51
C SER A 141 -6.54 -12.24 11.03
N THR A 142 -7.33 -11.19 10.77
CA THR A 142 -8.72 -11.25 10.31
C THR A 142 -9.57 -12.22 11.16
N PRO A 143 -9.69 -11.96 12.48
CA PRO A 143 -10.40 -12.87 13.36
C PRO A 143 -11.92 -12.81 13.07
N SER A 144 -12.61 -13.93 13.25
CA SER A 144 -14.07 -14.00 13.09
C SER A 144 -14.84 -13.20 14.14
N GLU A 145 -14.23 -13.00 15.31
CA GLU A 145 -14.74 -12.20 16.42
C GLU A 145 -13.66 -11.27 16.92
N LEU A 146 -14.04 -10.08 17.36
CA LEU A 146 -13.10 -9.08 17.82
C LEU A 146 -12.62 -9.43 19.24
N PRO A 147 -11.31 -9.65 19.47
CA PRO A 147 -10.81 -10.01 20.79
C PRO A 147 -11.03 -8.90 21.83
N ASP A 148 -11.26 -9.30 23.08
CA ASP A 148 -11.45 -8.38 24.20
C ASP A 148 -10.26 -7.42 24.34
N GLY A 149 -10.57 -6.15 24.60
CA GLY A 149 -9.57 -5.09 24.82
C GLY A 149 -8.92 -4.51 23.55
N VAL A 150 -9.14 -5.10 22.36
CA VAL A 150 -8.64 -4.52 21.09
C VAL A 150 -9.21 -3.13 20.87
N LEU A 151 -10.53 -2.94 21.03
CA LEU A 151 -11.16 -1.62 20.88
C LEU A 151 -10.64 -0.62 21.87
N SER A 152 -10.52 -0.99 23.16
CA SER A 152 -10.01 -0.10 24.20
C SER A 152 -8.57 0.34 23.91
N THR A 153 -7.75 -0.55 23.35
CA THR A 153 -6.38 -0.24 22.94
C THR A 153 -6.35 0.72 21.74
N LEU A 154 -7.23 0.52 20.76
CA LEU A 154 -7.35 1.41 19.60
C LEU A 154 -7.90 2.79 19.98
N GLU A 155 -8.89 2.83 20.87
CA GLU A 155 -9.43 4.07 21.42
C GLU A 155 -8.33 4.86 22.13
N ARG A 156 -7.54 4.20 22.98
CA ARG A 156 -6.39 4.82 23.64
C ARG A 156 -5.40 5.41 22.64
N PHE A 157 -5.12 4.69 21.56
CA PHE A 157 -4.26 5.17 20.47
C PHE A 157 -4.83 6.44 19.81
N ILE A 158 -6.13 6.49 19.53
CA ILE A 158 -6.81 7.67 18.96
C ILE A 158 -6.77 8.84 19.94
N VAL A 159 -7.03 8.61 21.24
CA VAL A 159 -6.91 9.64 22.27
C VAL A 159 -5.50 10.23 22.29
N LEU A 160 -4.45 9.39 22.26
CA LEU A 160 -3.06 9.85 22.20
C LEU A 160 -2.70 10.58 20.90
N LEU A 161 -3.40 10.28 19.81
CA LEU A 161 -3.21 10.97 18.53
C LEU A 161 -3.70 12.41 18.62
N TYR A 162 -4.88 12.62 19.21
CA TYR A 162 -5.50 13.95 19.37
C TYR A 162 -4.93 14.74 20.56
N ASP A 163 -4.59 14.06 21.65
CA ASP A 163 -4.06 14.67 22.86
C ASP A 163 -2.84 13.89 23.38
N ARG A 164 -1.65 14.41 23.04
CA ARG A 164 -0.36 13.86 23.49
C ARG A 164 -0.10 14.02 25.00
N THR A 165 -0.93 14.79 25.71
CA THR A 165 -0.80 15.01 27.16
C THR A 165 -1.70 14.10 27.99
N SER A 166 -2.64 13.40 27.36
CA SER A 166 -3.43 12.34 27.99
C SER A 166 -2.55 11.11 28.20
N THR A 167 -1.66 11.11 29.21
CA THR A 167 -0.92 9.92 29.69
C THR A 167 -1.73 9.15 30.72
#